data_AF-A0A5S3ZAZ3-F1
#
_entry.id   AF-A0A5S3ZAZ3-F1
#
_cell.length_a   1.000
_cell.length_b   1.000
_cell.length_c   1.000
_cell.angle_alpha   90.00
_cell.angle_beta   90.00
_cell.angle_gamma   90.00
#
_symmetry.space_group_name_H-M   'P 1'
#
loop_
_entity.id
_entity.type
_entity.pdbx_description
1 polymer ?
#
loop_
_entity_poly.entity_id
_entity_poly.type
_entity_poly.pdbx_seq_one_letter_code
_entity_poly.pdbx_strand_id
1 'polypeptide(L)' 'MTALVTLLLSINMLIASQCYLHAKRKGYPVRLFLALGVIPYFNLVVWVYLLFLPALEKPLFKPKSTP' A
#
# COMPACT_ATOMS: atom_id res chain seq x y z
N MET A 1 25.99 15.23 -1.21
CA MET A 1 24.64 15.37 -1.80
C MET A 1 24.12 14.06 -2.37
N THR A 2 24.88 13.37 -3.22
CA THR A 2 24.51 12.09 -3.85
C THR A 2 24.20 10.96 -2.86
N ALA A 3 24.95 10.81 -1.77
CA ALA A 3 24.71 9.77 -0.76
C ALA A 3 23.34 9.90 -0.04
N LEU A 4 22.89 11.14 0.20
CA LEU A 4 21.57 11.41 0.78
C LEU A 4 20.46 11.07 -0.20
N VAL A 5 20.65 11.38 -1.48
CA VAL A 5 19.68 11.08 -2.54
C VAL A 5 19.54 9.58 -2.75
N THR A 6 20.65 8.83 -2.77
CA THR A 6 20.61 7.36 -2.88
C THR A 6 19.99 6.69 -1.66
N LEU A 7 20.25 7.21 -0.45
CA LEU A 7 19.61 6.73 0.77
C LEU A 7 18.11 7.04 0.79
N LEU A 8 17.70 8.21 0.31
CA LEU A 8 16.28 8.56 0.19
C LEU A 8 15.58 7.66 -0.83
N LEU A 9 16.24 7.35 -1.94
CA LEU A 9 15.71 6.48 -2.99
C LEU A 9 15.57 5.03 -2.51
N SER A 10 16.55 4.52 -1.77
CA SER A 10 16.51 3.15 -1.23
C SER A 10 15.41 2.99 -0.18
N ILE A 11 15.22 3.99 0.70
CA ILE A 11 14.11 4.01 1.67
C ILE A 11 12.76 4.04 0.93
N ASN A 12 12.61 4.87 -0.11
CA ASN A 12 11.37 4.90 -0.89
C ASN A 12 11.06 3.55 -1.57
N MET A 13 12.08 2.88 -2.11
CA MET A 13 11.92 1.53 -2.68
C MET A 13 11.53 0.50 -1.61
N LEU A 14 12.12 0.58 -0.42
CA LEU A 14 11.81 -0.31 0.69
C LEU A 14 10.35 -0.14 1.14
N ILE A 15 9.89 1.09 1.29
CA ILE A 15 8.51 1.41 1.69
C ILE A 15 7.54 0.93 0.60
N ALA A 16 7.82 1.20 -0.67
CA ALA A 16 6.99 0.76 -1.79
C ALA A 16 6.86 -0.78 -1.85
N SER A 17 7.97 -1.49 -1.62
CA SER A 17 7.99 -2.97 -1.58
C SER A 17 7.17 -3.51 -0.40
N GLN A 18 7.30 -2.91 0.79
CA GLN A 18 6.48 -3.29 1.93
C GLN A 18 5.00 -3.01 1.68
N CYS A 19 4.65 -1.83 1.18
CA CYS A 19 3.28 -1.49 0.77
C CYS A 19 2.72 -2.50 -0.25
N TYR A 20 3.53 -2.92 -1.22
CA TYR A 20 3.15 -3.94 -2.20
C TYR A 20 2.82 -5.29 -1.52
N LEU A 21 3.70 -5.79 -0.66
CA LEU A 21 3.49 -7.05 0.06
C LEU A 21 2.30 -7.00 1.02
N HIS A 22 2.13 -5.88 1.74
CA HIS A 22 1.00 -5.67 2.65
C HIS A 22 -0.33 -5.54 1.90
N ALA A 23 -0.38 -4.78 0.80
CA ALA A 23 -1.58 -4.66 -0.02
C ALA A 23 -1.96 -6.01 -0.64
N LYS A 24 -0.96 -6.77 -1.13
CA LYS A 24 -1.17 -8.13 -1.64
C LYS A 24 -1.70 -9.08 -0.56
N ARG A 25 -1.15 -9.04 0.66
CA ARG A 25 -1.63 -9.87 1.79
C ARG A 25 -3.03 -9.47 2.26
N LYS A 26 -3.33 -8.18 2.31
CA LYS A 26 -4.63 -7.67 2.77
C LYS A 26 -5.71 -7.64 1.67
N GLY A 27 -5.39 -7.97 0.42
CA GLY A 27 -6.35 -8.01 -0.70
C GLY A 27 -6.68 -6.65 -1.31
N TYR A 28 -5.87 -5.62 -1.05
CA TYR A 28 -6.08 -4.26 -1.57
C TYR A 28 -5.53 -4.09 -3.00
N PRO A 29 -6.05 -3.12 -3.78
CA PRO A 29 -5.60 -2.86 -5.16
C PRO A 29 -4.16 -2.33 -5.18
N VAL A 30 -3.23 -3.25 -5.36
CA VAL A 30 -1.78 -2.99 -5.26
C VAL A 30 -1.30 -1.91 -6.23
N ARG A 31 -1.92 -1.77 -7.40
CA ARG A 31 -1.59 -0.73 -8.39
C ARG A 31 -1.84 0.69 -7.89
N LEU A 32 -2.92 0.89 -7.13
CA LEU A 32 -3.29 2.19 -6.56
C LEU A 32 -2.29 2.57 -5.47
N PHE A 33 -1.98 1.62 -4.59
CA PHE A 33 -0.98 1.78 -3.54
C PHE A 33 0.43 2.02 -4.09
N LEU A 34 0.79 1.34 -5.18
CA LEU A 34 2.06 1.55 -5.89
C LEU A 34 2.12 2.97 -6.49
N ALA A 35 1.05 3.42 -7.16
CA ALA A 35 0.99 4.75 -7.75
C ALA A 35 1.10 5.87 -6.70
N LEU A 36 0.43 5.70 -5.54
CA LEU A 36 0.58 6.65 -4.43
C LEU A 36 1.95 6.55 -3.75
N GLY A 37 2.58 5.37 -3.71
CA GLY A 37 3.92 5.19 -3.15
C GLY A 37 5.05 5.76 -4.00
N VAL A 38 4.85 5.90 -5.32
CA VAL A 38 5.80 6.59 -6.21
C VAL A 38 5.90 8.09 -5.90
N ILE A 39 4.87 8.66 -5.25
CA ILE A 39 4.88 10.06 -4.85
C ILE A 39 5.76 10.21 -3.59
N PRO A 40 6.88 10.96 -3.65
CA PRO A 40 7.73 11.19 -2.49
C PRO A 40 6.90 11.83 -1.36
N TYR A 41 7.23 11.48 -0.10
CA TYR A 41 6.48 11.81 1.13
C TYR A 41 5.16 11.07 1.33
N PHE A 42 4.36 10.85 0.28
CA PHE A 42 3.11 10.08 0.38
C PHE A 42 3.35 8.61 0.71
N ASN A 43 4.50 8.07 0.34
CA ASN A 43 4.91 6.70 0.61
C ASN A 43 4.80 6.32 2.10
N LEU A 44 5.16 7.23 3.01
CA LEU A 44 5.13 7.00 4.47
C LEU A 44 3.69 7.02 5.01
N VAL A 45 2.88 7.98 4.53
CA VAL A 45 1.44 8.07 4.85
C VAL A 45 0.72 6.79 4.41
N VAL A 46 0.94 6.39 3.15
CA VAL A 46 0.35 5.18 2.56
C VAL A 46 0.72 3.93 3.35
N TRP A 47 1.98 3.82 3.78
CA TRP A 47 2.46 2.70 4.58
C TRP A 47 1.76 2.62 5.94
N VAL A 48 1.64 3.74 6.63
CA VAL A 48 0.90 3.85 7.91
C VAL A 48 -0.57 3.50 7.69
N TYR A 49 -1.20 4.03 6.63
CA TYR A 49 -2.58 3.69 6.27
C TYR A 49 -2.73 2.18 6.09
N LEU A 50 -1.86 1.55 5.30
CA LEU A 50 -1.87 0.10 5.09
C LEU A 50 -1.65 -0.71 6.36
N LEU A 51 -0.91 -0.18 7.34
CA LEU A 51 -0.72 -0.82 8.64
C LEU A 51 -2.03 -0.80 9.44
N PHE A 52 -2.69 0.36 9.50
CA PHE A 52 -3.92 0.59 10.26
C PHE A 52 -5.20 0.06 9.60
N LEU A 53 -5.24 -0.04 8.26
CA LEU A 53 -6.39 -0.56 7.53
C LEU A 53 -6.60 -2.04 7.88
N PRO A 54 -7.78 -2.48 8.34
CA PRO A 54 -8.05 -3.90 8.54
C PRO A 54 -7.90 -4.64 7.20
N ALA A 55 -7.61 -5.95 7.26
CA ALA A 55 -7.58 -6.76 6.03
C ALA A 55 -8.93 -6.60 5.32
N LEU A 56 -8.89 -6.44 3.99
CA LEU A 56 -10.11 -6.47 3.19
C LEU A 56 -10.59 -7.92 3.20
N GLU A 57 -11.32 -8.29 4.24
CA GLU A 57 -12.27 -9.39 4.15
C GLU A 57 -13.17 -9.02 2.98
N LYS A 58 -13.12 -9.86 1.94
CA LYS A 58 -13.88 -9.72 0.70
C LYS A 58 -15.25 -9.13 1.05
N PRO A 59 -15.71 -8.06 0.38
CA PRO A 59 -17.01 -7.51 0.68
C PRO A 59 -17.99 -8.68 0.66
N LEU A 60 -18.66 -8.86 1.78
CA LEU A 60 -19.78 -9.76 1.98
C LEU A 60 -20.92 -9.24 1.08
N PHE A 61 -20.72 -9.28 -0.24
CA PHE A 61 -21.81 -9.41 -1.19
C PHE A 61 -22.33 -10.83 -0.97
N LYS A 62 -23.10 -11.00 0.11
CA LYS A 62 -24.22 -11.92 0.07
C LYS A 62 -25.08 -11.37 -1.08
N PRO A 63 -25.23 -12.07 -2.22
CA PRO A 63 -26.39 -11.79 -3.04
C PRO A 63 -27.59 -11.90 -2.10
N LYS A 64 -28.36 -10.82 -1.99
CA LYS A 64 -29.65 -10.86 -1.33
C LYS A 64 -30.47 -11.88 -2.11
N SER A 65 -30.52 -13.11 -1.61
CA SER A 65 -31.47 -14.14 -2.03
C SER A 65 -32.83 -13.50 -1.83
N THR A 66 -33.40 -13.04 -2.94
CA THR A 66 -34.75 -12.48 -2.96
C THR A 66 -35.68 -13.70 -3.04
N PRO A 67 -36.74 -13.75 -2.23
CA PRO A 67 -37.57 -14.94 -2.02
C PRO A 67 -38.24 -15.47 -3.31
#